data_AF-A0A926J4X5-F1
#
_entry.id   AF-A0A926J4X5-F1
#
_cell.length_a   1.000
_cell.length_b   1.000
_cell.length_c   1.000
_cell.angle_alpha   90.00
_cell.angle_beta   90.00
_cell.angle_gamma   90.00
#
_symmetry.space_group_name_H-M   'P 1'
#
loop_
_entity.id
_entity.type
_entity.pdbx_description
1 polymer ?
#
loop_
_entity_poly.entity_id
_entity_poly.type
_entity_poly.pdbx_seq_one_letter_code
_entity_poly.pdbx_strand_id
1 'polypeptide(L)'
;MTLPRAPDRLSDEMAIAIGHAVSGFGFLEEALKRAIFSLTRQGLGEAADDAALHRWLKRMEDIADDTLGTLIDSFLAAMRQAQAGRTEDLAKRLAILRNQRNLLCHASWRPGKEPGYWHPTFINTKGERYPDDMHPRDVLAIRDETLTVARRVVSIMRGTGIEGEWAGWEEEAPDKAGG
;
A
#
# COMPACT_ATOMS: atom_id res chain seq x y z
N MET A 1 2.48 -9.48 -33.24
CA MET A 1 2.96 -8.11 -32.99
C MET A 1 4.46 -8.17 -32.75
N THR A 2 5.23 -7.42 -33.53
CA THR A 2 6.69 -7.31 -33.40
C THR A 2 7.05 -6.53 -32.14
N LEU A 3 8.05 -7.00 -31.38
CA LEU A 3 8.62 -6.24 -30.27
C LEU A 3 9.19 -4.92 -30.80
N PRO A 4 8.96 -3.77 -30.13
CA PRO A 4 9.58 -2.52 -30.53
C PRO A 4 11.10 -2.64 -30.48
N ARG A 5 11.80 -1.94 -31.40
CA ARG A 5 13.28 -1.97 -31.49
C ARG A 5 13.96 -1.31 -30.27
N ALA A 6 13.26 -0.41 -29.58
CA ALA A 6 13.70 0.27 -28.38
C ALA A 6 12.49 0.61 -27.51
N PRO A 7 12.63 0.71 -26.18
CA PRO A 7 11.55 1.17 -25.32
C PRO A 7 11.23 2.64 -25.58
N ASP A 8 9.95 2.98 -25.62
CA ASP A 8 9.51 4.36 -25.65
C ASP A 8 9.77 5.02 -24.29
N ARG A 9 10.40 6.20 -24.29
CA ARG A 9 10.56 6.99 -23.07
C ARG A 9 9.22 7.62 -22.72
N LEU A 10 8.76 7.41 -21.49
CA LEU A 10 7.59 8.10 -20.94
C LEU A 10 7.75 9.63 -21.05
N SER A 11 6.64 10.34 -21.29
CA SER A 11 6.64 11.79 -21.11
C SER A 11 6.94 12.13 -19.65
N ASP A 12 7.55 13.29 -19.40
CA ASP A 12 7.91 13.69 -18.04
C ASP A 12 6.67 13.77 -17.13
N GLU A 13 5.52 14.23 -17.65
CA GLU A 13 4.24 14.21 -16.91
C GLU A 13 3.81 12.79 -16.50
N MET A 14 3.92 11.81 -17.41
CA MET A 14 3.55 10.43 -17.10
C MET A 14 4.51 9.80 -16.10
N ALA A 15 5.81 10.04 -16.27
CA ALA A 15 6.84 9.54 -15.35
C ALA A 15 6.66 10.12 -13.93
N ILE A 16 6.39 11.43 -13.82
CA ILE A 16 6.09 12.09 -12.55
C ILE A 16 4.83 11.54 -11.91
N ALA A 17 3.75 11.37 -12.69
CA ALA A 17 2.50 10.82 -12.19
C ALA A 17 2.68 9.40 -11.61
N ILE A 18 3.40 8.52 -12.32
CA ILE A 18 3.74 7.18 -11.83
C ILE A 18 4.60 7.26 -10.57
N GLY A 19 5.64 8.10 -10.55
CA GLY A 19 6.51 8.27 -9.38
C GLY A 19 5.73 8.66 -8.12
N HIS A 20 4.79 9.60 -8.24
CA HIS A 20 3.91 9.98 -7.12
C HIS A 20 2.96 8.86 -6.70
N ALA A 21 2.38 8.11 -7.65
CA ALA A 21 1.54 6.97 -7.32
C ALA A 21 2.32 5.86 -6.58
N VAL A 22 3.54 5.54 -7.05
CA VAL A 22 4.43 4.56 -6.43
C VAL A 22 4.83 4.98 -5.01
N SER A 23 5.19 6.24 -4.80
CA SER A 23 5.42 6.79 -3.46
C SER A 23 4.20 6.66 -2.55
N GLY A 24 2.99 6.91 -3.09
CA GLY A 24 1.74 6.70 -2.36
C GLY A 24 1.51 5.26 -1.92
N PHE A 25 1.83 4.27 -2.77
CA PHE A 25 1.77 2.87 -2.39
C PHE A 25 2.75 2.52 -1.27
N GLY A 26 3.97 3.08 -1.30
CA GLY A 26 4.94 2.90 -0.21
C GLY A 26 4.40 3.38 1.14
N PHE A 27 3.76 4.55 1.16
CA PHE A 27 3.10 5.05 2.37
C PHE A 27 1.93 4.15 2.81
N LEU A 28 1.13 3.63 1.87
CA LEU A 28 0.07 2.67 2.19
C LEU A 28 0.62 1.38 2.81
N GLU A 29 1.70 0.83 2.26
CA GLU A 29 2.38 -0.35 2.81
C GLU A 29 2.84 -0.09 4.25
N GLU A 30 3.46 1.05 4.52
CA GLU A 30 3.86 1.44 5.89
C GLU A 30 2.66 1.57 6.83
N ALA A 31 1.60 2.26 6.40
CA ALA A 31 0.38 2.43 7.19
C ALA A 31 -0.27 1.08 7.52
N LEU A 32 -0.28 0.13 6.58
CA LEU A 32 -0.80 -1.21 6.80
C LEU A 32 0.02 -1.97 7.85
N LYS A 33 1.36 -1.93 7.78
CA LYS A 33 2.25 -2.59 8.77
C LYS A 33 1.95 -2.09 10.18
N ARG A 34 1.92 -0.76 10.36
CA ARG A 34 1.64 -0.11 11.65
C ARG A 34 0.23 -0.40 12.16
N ALA A 35 -0.76 -0.45 11.27
CA ALA A 35 -2.13 -0.81 11.63
C ALA A 35 -2.26 -2.28 12.05
N ILE A 36 -1.60 -3.21 11.35
CA ILE A 36 -1.56 -4.62 11.74
C ILE A 36 -0.93 -4.77 13.12
N PHE A 37 0.20 -4.12 13.36
CA PHE A 37 0.85 -4.09 14.67
C PHE A 37 -0.14 -3.67 15.76
N SER A 38 -0.78 -2.53 15.58
CA SER A 38 -1.67 -1.93 16.59
C SER A 38 -2.91 -2.79 16.87
N LEU A 39 -3.56 -3.31 15.82
CA LEU A 39 -4.74 -4.18 15.95
C LEU A 39 -4.39 -5.52 16.61
N THR A 40 -3.28 -6.14 16.20
CA THR A 40 -2.87 -7.44 16.74
C THR A 40 -2.34 -7.32 18.16
N ARG A 41 -1.63 -6.22 18.49
CA ARG A 41 -1.19 -5.92 19.86
C ARG A 41 -2.36 -5.71 20.81
N GLN A 42 -3.40 -5.00 20.35
CA GLN A 42 -4.65 -4.84 21.12
C GLN A 42 -5.32 -6.21 21.35
N GLY A 43 -5.35 -7.06 20.32
CA GLY A 43 -5.96 -8.39 20.40
C GLY A 43 -5.27 -9.37 21.36
N LEU A 44 -3.99 -9.18 21.68
CA LEU A 44 -3.28 -9.97 22.70
C LEU A 44 -3.83 -9.71 24.12
N GLY A 45 -4.36 -8.51 24.39
CA GLY A 45 -4.74 -8.08 25.73
C GLY A 45 -3.55 -7.86 26.67
N GLU A 46 -3.84 -7.50 27.92
CA GLU A 46 -2.83 -7.25 28.97
C GLU A 46 -2.31 -8.54 29.61
N ALA A 47 -3.07 -9.63 29.54
CA ALA A 47 -2.76 -10.92 30.17
C ALA A 47 -2.13 -11.93 29.21
N ALA A 48 -1.55 -11.48 28.09
CA ALA A 48 -0.88 -12.36 27.15
C ALA A 48 0.34 -13.04 27.81
N ASP A 49 0.47 -14.35 27.62
CA ASP A 49 1.65 -15.07 28.08
C ASP A 49 2.90 -14.76 27.21
N ASP A 50 4.09 -15.04 27.76
CA ASP A 50 5.36 -14.78 27.08
C ASP A 50 5.46 -15.50 25.73
N ALA A 51 4.83 -16.68 25.61
CA ALA A 51 4.85 -17.47 24.39
C ALA A 51 4.01 -16.80 23.28
N ALA A 52 2.86 -16.22 23.62
CA ALA A 52 2.02 -15.45 22.72
C ALA A 52 2.71 -14.16 22.29
N LEU A 53 3.36 -13.46 23.23
CA LEU A 53 4.14 -12.26 22.93
C LEU A 53 5.31 -12.57 21.98
N HIS A 54 6.06 -13.64 22.24
CA HIS A 54 7.19 -14.04 21.39
C HIS A 54 6.74 -14.43 19.97
N ARG A 55 5.64 -15.18 19.84
CA ARG A 55 5.05 -15.49 18.51
C ARG A 55 4.62 -14.23 17.77
N TRP A 56 4.03 -13.27 18.49
CA TRP A 56 3.61 -12.00 17.89
C TRP A 56 4.80 -11.17 17.43
N LEU A 57 5.86 -11.02 18.24
CA LEU A 57 7.09 -10.31 17.86
C LEU A 57 7.70 -10.91 16.59
N LYS A 58 7.85 -12.24 16.55
CA LYS A 58 8.35 -12.93 15.35
C LYS A 58 7.48 -12.64 14.11
N ARG A 59 6.15 -12.63 14.26
CA ARG A 59 5.27 -12.26 13.14
C ARG A 59 5.46 -10.80 12.72
N MET A 60 5.75 -9.88 13.64
CA MET A 60 6.02 -8.47 13.30
C MET A 60 7.33 -8.33 12.52
N GLU A 61 8.36 -9.13 12.83
CA GLU A 61 9.59 -9.18 12.04
C GLU A 61 9.29 -9.64 10.60
N ASP A 62 8.51 -10.72 10.42
CA ASP A 62 8.14 -11.24 9.10
C ASP A 62 7.30 -10.23 8.27
N ILE A 63 6.50 -9.38 8.92
CA ILE A 63 5.66 -8.36 8.24
C ILE A 63 6.50 -7.30 7.52
N ALA A 64 7.74 -7.07 7.95
CA ALA A 64 8.60 -6.07 7.34
C ALA A 64 8.81 -6.32 5.83
N ASP A 65 8.88 -7.59 5.42
CA ASP A 65 9.14 -8.03 4.05
C ASP A 65 7.87 -8.41 3.26
N ASP A 66 6.69 -8.32 3.90
CA ASP A 66 5.44 -8.70 3.26
C ASP A 66 5.10 -7.77 2.09
N THR A 67 4.67 -8.36 0.97
CA THR A 67 4.16 -7.61 -0.19
C THR A 67 2.85 -6.87 0.15
N LEU A 68 2.52 -5.78 -0.57
CA LEU A 68 1.25 -5.07 -0.40
C LEU A 68 0.03 -6.00 -0.35
N GLY A 69 -0.03 -7.02 -1.20
CA GLY A 69 -1.13 -7.99 -1.21
C GLY A 69 -1.24 -8.74 0.12
N THR A 70 -0.12 -9.25 0.62
CA THR A 70 -0.04 -9.96 1.92
C THR A 70 -0.38 -9.04 3.10
N LEU A 71 0.07 -7.78 3.05
CA LEU A 71 -0.25 -6.77 4.04
C LEU A 71 -1.75 -6.46 4.07
N ILE A 72 -2.39 -6.30 2.91
CA ILE A 72 -3.83 -6.10 2.81
C ILE A 72 -4.59 -7.28 3.44
N ASP A 73 -4.21 -8.51 3.09
CA ASP A 73 -4.90 -9.70 3.58
C ASP A 73 -4.74 -9.84 5.11
N SER A 74 -3.54 -9.57 5.63
CA SER A 74 -3.23 -9.57 7.07
C SER A 74 -3.99 -8.47 7.82
N PHE A 75 -4.02 -7.26 7.28
CA PHE A 75 -4.75 -6.13 7.85
C PHE A 75 -6.25 -6.40 7.93
N LEU A 76 -6.86 -6.89 6.85
CA LEU A 76 -8.29 -7.22 6.85
C LEU A 76 -8.61 -8.36 7.82
N ALA A 77 -7.70 -9.33 8.00
CA ALA A 77 -7.85 -10.37 9.02
C ALA A 77 -7.82 -9.78 10.44
N ALA A 78 -6.86 -8.90 10.73
CA ALA A 78 -6.75 -8.23 12.02
C ALA A 78 -7.98 -7.35 12.32
N MET A 79 -8.49 -6.60 11.33
CA MET A 79 -9.72 -5.82 11.48
C MET A 79 -10.94 -6.67 11.84
N ARG A 80 -11.11 -7.83 11.19
CA ARG A 80 -12.22 -8.75 11.48
C ARG A 80 -12.13 -9.30 12.90
N GLN A 81 -10.94 -9.67 13.35
CA GLN A 81 -10.71 -10.16 14.71
C GLN A 81 -11.01 -9.07 15.75
N ALA A 82 -10.59 -7.84 15.50
CA ALA A 82 -10.82 -6.69 16.38
C ALA A 82 -12.24 -6.08 16.26
N GLN A 83 -13.09 -6.60 15.37
CA GLN A 83 -14.41 -6.03 15.03
C GLN A 83 -14.35 -4.53 14.67
N ALA A 84 -13.25 -4.11 14.04
CA ALA A 84 -12.94 -2.70 13.79
C ALA A 84 -13.68 -2.16 12.54
N GLY A 85 -14.90 -1.66 12.73
CA GLY A 85 -15.63 -0.89 11.71
C GLY A 85 -16.11 -1.68 10.47
N ARG A 86 -16.56 -0.96 9.44
CA ARG A 86 -17.08 -1.55 8.18
C ARG A 86 -15.93 -2.01 7.28
N THR A 87 -15.75 -3.32 7.16
CA THR A 87 -14.59 -3.93 6.50
C THR A 87 -14.79 -4.12 4.99
N GLU A 88 -16.03 -4.24 4.52
CA GLU A 88 -16.35 -4.69 3.16
C GLU A 88 -15.97 -3.66 2.09
N ASP A 89 -16.29 -2.38 2.33
CA ASP A 89 -15.96 -1.29 1.39
C ASP A 89 -14.44 -1.09 1.29
N LEU A 90 -13.77 -1.03 2.44
CA LEU A 90 -12.32 -0.89 2.51
C LEU A 90 -11.60 -2.07 1.83
N ALA A 91 -12.09 -3.29 2.04
CA ALA A 91 -11.55 -4.48 1.38
C ALA A 91 -11.63 -4.38 -0.15
N LYS A 92 -12.77 -3.92 -0.70
CA LYS A 92 -12.92 -3.72 -2.15
C LYS A 92 -11.94 -2.68 -2.68
N ARG A 93 -11.79 -1.55 -1.99
CA ARG A 93 -10.88 -0.47 -2.39
C ARG A 93 -9.42 -0.93 -2.35
N LEU A 94 -9.00 -1.62 -1.28
CA LEU A 94 -7.66 -2.20 -1.18
C LEU A 94 -7.39 -3.24 -2.28
N ALA A 95 -8.37 -4.07 -2.64
CA ALA A 95 -8.23 -5.03 -3.73
C ALA A 95 -8.01 -4.35 -5.09
N ILE A 96 -8.69 -3.23 -5.35
CA ILE A 96 -8.49 -2.41 -6.55
C ILE A 96 -7.07 -1.81 -6.53
N LEU A 97 -6.66 -1.19 -5.41
CA LEU A 97 -5.33 -0.59 -5.28
C LEU A 97 -4.19 -1.60 -5.45
N ARG A 98 -4.34 -2.83 -4.95
CA ARG A 98 -3.39 -3.93 -5.18
C ARG A 98 -3.17 -4.17 -6.68
N ASN A 99 -4.24 -4.23 -7.45
CA ASN A 99 -4.16 -4.45 -8.90
C ASN A 99 -3.54 -3.26 -9.62
N GLN A 100 -3.90 -2.04 -9.21
CA GLN A 100 -3.34 -0.80 -9.75
C GLN A 100 -1.83 -0.67 -9.44
N ARG A 101 -1.40 -1.02 -8.22
CA ARG A 101 0.03 -1.05 -7.86
C ARG A 101 0.81 -2.02 -8.74
N ASN A 102 0.29 -3.22 -8.95
CA ASN A 102 0.94 -4.19 -9.83
C ASN A 102 1.00 -3.71 -11.28
N LEU A 103 -0.09 -3.12 -11.79
CA LEU A 103 -0.13 -2.50 -13.12
C LEU A 103 0.96 -1.42 -13.24
N LEU A 104 0.97 -0.43 -12.35
CA LEU A 104 1.84 0.73 -12.46
C LEU A 104 3.32 0.40 -12.25
N CYS A 105 3.65 -0.56 -11.38
CA CYS A 105 5.04 -0.95 -11.10
C CYS A 105 5.63 -1.93 -12.11
N HIS A 106 4.80 -2.71 -12.83
CA HIS A 106 5.29 -3.81 -13.67
C HIS A 106 4.89 -3.71 -15.16
N ALA A 107 3.99 -2.80 -15.55
CA ALA A 107 3.63 -2.63 -16.95
C ALA A 107 4.83 -2.16 -17.79
N SER A 108 4.91 -2.68 -19.01
CA SER A 108 5.67 -2.03 -20.08
C SER A 108 4.76 -1.02 -20.77
N TRP A 109 5.20 0.24 -20.84
CA TRP A 109 4.39 1.32 -21.39
C TRP A 109 4.70 1.56 -22.86
N ARG A 110 3.66 1.89 -23.63
CA ARG A 110 3.75 2.25 -25.05
C ARG A 110 2.87 3.47 -25.33
N PRO A 111 3.12 4.23 -26.40
CA PRO A 111 2.18 5.26 -26.84
C PRO A 111 0.78 4.67 -27.03
N GLY A 112 -0.21 5.36 -26.47
CA GLY A 112 -1.62 5.03 -26.64
C GLY A 112 -2.16 5.45 -28.02
N LYS A 113 -3.46 5.29 -28.20
CA LYS A 113 -4.16 5.66 -29.45
C LYS A 113 -4.23 7.17 -29.66
N GLU A 114 -4.25 7.94 -28.57
CA GLU A 114 -4.38 9.40 -28.59
C GLU A 114 -3.11 10.07 -28.06
N PRO A 115 -2.74 11.27 -28.57
CA PRO A 115 -1.61 12.02 -28.03
C PRO A 115 -1.75 12.26 -26.51
N GLY A 116 -0.68 11.98 -25.76
CA GLY A 116 -0.66 12.13 -24.30
C GLY A 116 -1.17 10.91 -23.53
N TYR A 117 -1.76 9.92 -24.20
CA TYR A 117 -2.15 8.65 -23.59
C TYR A 117 -1.05 7.58 -23.74
N TRP A 118 -1.02 6.67 -22.77
CA TRP A 118 -0.07 5.57 -22.69
C TRP A 118 -0.79 4.26 -22.46
N HIS A 119 -0.45 3.24 -23.23
CA HIS A 119 -0.99 1.89 -23.10
C HIS A 119 -0.12 1.04 -22.16
N PRO A 120 -0.60 0.63 -20.97
CA PRO A 120 0.12 -0.30 -20.12
C PRO A 120 -0.02 -1.74 -20.64
N THR A 121 1.09 -2.31 -21.09
CA THR A 121 1.15 -3.74 -21.42
C THR A 121 1.48 -4.52 -20.15
N PHE A 122 0.44 -5.02 -19.49
CA PHE A 122 0.54 -5.87 -18.30
C PHE A 122 -0.46 -7.03 -18.40
N ILE A 123 -0.02 -8.21 -18.00
CA ILE A 123 -0.87 -9.40 -17.86
C ILE A 123 -0.88 -9.74 -16.38
N ASN A 124 -2.05 -9.73 -15.76
CA ASN A 124 -2.17 -10.09 -14.36
C ASN A 124 -1.99 -11.61 -14.16
N THR A 125 -1.95 -12.07 -12.90
CA THR A 125 -1.77 -13.49 -12.57
C THR A 125 -2.90 -14.40 -13.06
N LYS A 126 -4.04 -13.83 -13.49
CA LYS A 126 -5.17 -14.54 -14.09
C LYS A 126 -5.11 -14.57 -15.63
N GLY A 127 -4.07 -13.99 -16.24
CA GLY A 127 -3.95 -13.90 -17.69
C GLY A 127 -4.73 -12.73 -18.32
N GLU A 128 -5.31 -11.84 -17.51
CA GLU A 128 -6.13 -10.72 -17.99
C GLU A 128 -5.24 -9.52 -18.33
N ARG A 129 -5.57 -8.84 -19.43
CA ARG A 129 -4.89 -7.62 -19.87
C ARG A 129 -5.63 -6.40 -19.36
N TYR A 130 -4.89 -5.33 -19.07
CA TYR A 130 -5.50 -4.02 -18.90
C TYR A 130 -5.97 -3.51 -20.28
N PRO A 131 -7.26 -3.19 -20.46
CA PRO A 131 -7.80 -2.93 -21.80
C PRO A 131 -7.58 -1.49 -22.26
N ASP A 132 -7.41 -0.56 -21.33
CA ASP A 132 -7.55 0.88 -21.60
C ASP A 132 -6.20 1.61 -21.62
N ASP A 133 -6.12 2.66 -22.43
CA ASP A 133 -5.00 3.60 -22.38
C ASP A 133 -5.19 4.52 -21.17
N MET A 134 -4.08 5.02 -20.62
CA MET A 134 -4.06 5.89 -19.46
C MET A 134 -3.45 7.25 -19.78
N HIS A 135 -4.09 8.31 -19.30
CA HIS A 135 -3.53 9.65 -19.24
C HIS A 135 -2.84 9.85 -17.87
N PRO A 136 -1.83 10.74 -17.74
CA PRO A 136 -1.21 11.06 -16.45
C PRO A 136 -2.22 11.40 -15.32
N ARG A 137 -3.35 12.01 -15.68
CA ARG A 137 -4.46 12.33 -14.75
C ARG A 137 -5.08 11.08 -14.11
N ASP A 138 -5.20 9.99 -14.86
CA ASP A 138 -5.75 8.73 -14.34
C ASP A 138 -4.82 8.12 -13.30
N VAL A 139 -3.50 8.20 -13.53
CA VAL A 139 -2.48 7.77 -12.57
C VAL A 139 -2.49 8.65 -11.31
N LEU A 140 -2.69 9.96 -11.45
CA LEU A 140 -2.83 10.86 -10.31
C LEU A 140 -4.11 10.57 -9.51
N ALA A 141 -5.21 10.18 -10.15
CA ALA A 141 -6.42 9.74 -9.46
C ALA A 141 -6.18 8.45 -8.64
N ILE A 142 -5.37 7.52 -9.16
CA ILE A 142 -4.93 6.33 -8.40
C ILE A 142 -4.13 6.75 -7.16
N ARG A 143 -3.19 7.70 -7.30
CA ARG A 143 -2.45 8.27 -6.17
C ARG A 143 -3.40 8.86 -5.12
N ASP A 144 -4.36 9.66 -5.54
CA ASP A 144 -5.32 10.30 -4.62
C ASP A 144 -6.16 9.30 -3.84
N GLU A 145 -6.65 8.27 -4.53
CA GLU A 145 -7.39 7.20 -3.89
C GLU A 145 -6.51 6.41 -2.91
N THR A 146 -5.25 6.16 -3.29
CA THR A 146 -4.27 5.46 -2.45
C THR A 146 -4.03 6.22 -1.15
N LEU A 147 -3.79 7.54 -1.22
CA LEU A 147 -3.59 8.39 -0.05
C LEU A 147 -4.86 8.49 0.81
N THR A 148 -6.03 8.51 0.18
CA THR A 148 -7.32 8.50 0.89
C THR A 148 -7.52 7.21 1.68
N VAL A 149 -7.23 6.06 1.06
CA VAL A 149 -7.27 4.75 1.72
C VAL A 149 -6.21 4.66 2.83
N ALA A 150 -4.99 5.13 2.59
CA ALA A 150 -3.93 5.11 3.60
C ALA A 150 -4.30 5.95 4.84
N ARG A 151 -4.86 7.15 4.67
CA ARG A 151 -5.39 7.95 5.80
C ARG A 151 -6.48 7.21 6.56
N ARG A 152 -7.32 6.43 5.88
CA ARG A 152 -8.34 5.61 6.54
C ARG A 152 -7.71 4.48 7.35
N VAL A 153 -6.69 3.82 6.83
CA VAL A 153 -5.91 2.79 7.56
C VAL A 153 -5.27 3.39 8.82
N VAL A 154 -4.63 4.56 8.71
CA VAL A 154 -4.07 5.30 9.86
C VAL A 154 -5.15 5.65 10.89
N SER A 155 -6.34 6.08 10.45
CA SER A 155 -7.44 6.36 11.36
C SER A 155 -7.93 5.12 12.12
N ILE A 156 -7.89 3.94 11.49
CA ILE A 156 -8.24 2.66 12.14
C ILE A 156 -7.17 2.30 13.16
N MET A 157 -5.89 2.43 12.80
CA MET A 157 -4.76 2.24 13.71
C MET A 157 -4.89 3.12 14.95
N ARG A 158 -5.07 4.43 14.79
CA ARG A 158 -5.23 5.37 15.92
C ARG A 158 -6.45 5.05 16.80
N GLY A 159 -7.48 4.41 16.24
CA GLY A 159 -8.65 3.96 16.99
C GLY A 159 -8.35 2.88 18.04
N THR A 160 -7.19 2.21 17.97
CA THR A 160 -6.76 1.24 19.00
C THR A 160 -6.17 1.90 20.24
N GLY A 161 -5.80 3.19 20.16
CA GLY A 161 -5.03 3.88 21.19
C GLY A 161 -3.55 3.49 21.26
N ILE A 162 -3.07 2.68 20.33
CA ILE A 162 -1.67 2.28 20.21
C ILE A 162 -1.09 3.05 19.01
N GLU A 163 -0.12 3.92 19.27
CA GLU A 163 0.69 4.48 18.19
C GLU A 163 1.52 3.33 17.61
N GLY A 164 1.37 3.08 16.31
CA GLY A 164 2.00 1.93 15.66
C GLY A 164 3.51 2.12 15.52
N GLU A 165 4.23 1.98 16.62
CA GLU A 165 5.69 1.96 16.69
C GLU A 165 6.21 0.84 15.79
N TRP A 166 7.15 1.18 14.91
CA TRP A 166 7.74 0.24 13.97
C TRP A 166 9.26 0.44 13.95
N ALA A 167 10.01 -0.66 13.93
CA ALA A 167 11.46 -0.65 13.96
C ALA A 167 12.02 0.20 12.80
N GLY A 168 12.95 1.11 13.12
CA GLY A 168 13.58 2.05 12.18
C GLY A 168 13.12 3.51 12.32
N TRP A 169 12.12 3.77 13.16
CA TRP A 169 11.78 5.12 13.61
C TRP A 169 12.32 5.33 15.02
N GLU A 170 13.56 5.80 15.13
CA GLU A 170 13.95 6.56 16.33
C GLU A 170 13.18 7.88 16.23
N GLU A 171 12.22 8.11 17.13
CA GLU A 171 11.78 9.47 17.38
C GLU A 171 13.03 10.25 17.81
N GLU A 172 13.54 11.15 16.96
CA GLU A 172 14.39 12.23 17.44
C GLU A 172 13.55 12.96 18.50
N ALA A 173 13.82 12.63 19.77
CA ALA A 173 13.26 13.34 20.90
C ALA A 173 13.53 14.83 20.66
N PRO A 174 12.52 15.72 20.76
CA PRO A 174 12.75 17.14 20.58
C PRO A 174 13.85 17.55 21.54
N ASP A 175 14.92 18.07 20.96
CA ASP A 175 16.17 18.42 21.62
C ASP A 175 15.85 19.22 22.89
N LYS A 176 16.02 18.58 24.05
CA LYS A 176 15.92 19.29 25.31
C LYS A 176 17.20 20.11 25.46
N ALA A 177 17.01 21.41 25.28
CA ALA A 177 17.80 22.53 25.78
C ALA A 177 18.90 23.10 24.88
N GLY A 178 18.68 24.34 24.48
CA GLY A 178 19.68 25.41 24.59
C GLY A 178 19.00 26.61 25.23
N GLY A 179 19.35 26.89 26.50
CA GLY A 179 18.94 28.10 27.22
C GLY A 179 19.72 29.34 26.79
#